data_AF-A0A975VEL4-F1
#
_entry.id   AF-A0A975VEL4-F1
#
_cell.length_a   1.000
_cell.length_b   1.000
_cell.length_c   1.000
_cell.angle_alpha   90.00
_cell.angle_beta   90.00
_cell.angle_gamma   90.00
#
_symmetry.space_group_name_H-M   'P 1'
#
loop_
_entity.id
_entity.type
_entity.pdbx_description
1 polymer ?
#
loop_
_entity_poly.entity_id
_entity_poly.type
_entity_poly.pdbx_seq_one_letter_code
_entity_poly.pdbx_strand_id
1 'polypeptide(L)'
;MAPLLFIAIAGLIWGVVRITPWPESAGGLLVTQLLAAVAMLFGPILAMAYISTALTRRAVTKVGAMWCQENQFSLVRVEMHKNHFAVVYKDGERKGRAKFRVKFVLTTWHVREVIWL
;
A
#
# COMPACT_ATOMS: atom_id res chain seq x y z
N MET A 1 15.98 -6.71 0.67
CA MET A 1 15.36 -5.38 0.87
C MET A 1 14.74 -5.22 2.27
N ALA A 2 14.02 -6.21 2.81
CA ALA A 2 13.45 -6.16 4.17
C ALA A 2 14.42 -5.79 5.33
N PRO A 3 15.68 -6.28 5.38
CA PRO A 3 16.57 -5.97 6.51
C PRO A 3 17.02 -4.50 6.56
N LEU A 4 17.17 -3.84 5.40
CA LEU A 4 17.53 -2.41 5.36
C LEU A 4 16.38 -1.51 5.83
N LEU A 5 15.14 -1.90 5.57
CA LEU A 5 13.94 -1.21 6.06
C LEU A 5 13.83 -1.32 7.58
N PHE A 6 14.13 -2.48 8.16
CA PHE A 6 14.17 -2.67 9.62
C PHE A 6 15.25 -1.82 10.28
N ILE A 7 16.45 -1.74 9.69
CA ILE A 7 17.54 -0.90 10.20
C ILE A 7 17.18 0.58 10.13
N ALA A 8 16.56 1.04 9.04
CA ALA A 8 16.13 2.43 8.89
C ALA A 8 15.03 2.81 9.89
N ILE A 9 14.04 1.92 10.11
CA ILE A 9 12.97 2.13 11.10
C ILE A 9 13.55 2.11 12.53
N ALA A 10 14.43 1.16 12.84
CA ALA A 10 15.11 1.10 14.14
C ALA A 10 15.97 2.36 14.40
N GLY A 11 16.68 2.85 13.38
CA GLY A 11 17.46 4.08 13.44
C GLY A 11 16.61 5.33 13.64
N LEU A 12 15.44 5.41 12.99
CA LEU A 12 14.46 6.49 13.19
C LEU A 12 13.89 6.48 14.62
N ILE A 13 13.56 5.30 15.14
CA ILE A 13 13.07 5.16 16.52
C ILE A 13 14.15 5.59 17.51
N TRP A 14 15.41 5.20 17.30
CA TRP A 14 16.54 5.65 18.12
C TRP A 14 16.78 7.17 18.05
N GLY A 15 16.62 7.75 16.85
CA GLY A 15 16.72 9.20 16.65
C GLY A 15 15.64 9.98 17.39
N VAL A 16 14.38 9.52 17.35
CA VAL A 16 13.25 10.14 18.06
C VAL A 16 13.44 10.09 19.58
N VAL A 17 13.94 8.97 20.12
CA VAL A 17 14.24 8.80 21.57
C VAL A 17 15.31 9.77 22.07
N ARG A 18 16.19 10.26 21.18
CA ARG A 18 17.25 11.22 21.54
C ARG A 18 16.83 12.69 21.47
N ILE A 19 15.76 13.02 20.74
CA ILE A 19 15.38 14.42 20.46
C ILE A 19 14.26 14.89 21.39
N THR A 20 13.43 13.99 21.92
CA THR A 20 12.42 14.36 22.91
C THR A 20 13.06 14.62 24.28
N PRO A 21 12.78 15.75 24.94
CA PRO A 21 13.22 15.97 26.32
C PRO A 21 12.66 14.84 27.18
N TRP A 22 13.54 14.13 27.87
CA TRP A 22 13.15 13.03 28.72
C TRP A 22 12.26 13.58 29.85
N PRO A 23 11.04 13.05 30.03
CA PRO A 23 10.22 13.46 31.16
C PRO A 23 10.95 13.13 32.45
N GLU A 24 11.23 14.15 33.27
CA GLU A 24 11.97 14.00 34.54
C GLU A 24 11.18 13.19 35.58
N SER A 25 9.87 13.04 35.40
CA SER A 25 9.03 12.21 36.25
C SER A 25 9.07 10.75 35.82
N ALA A 26 9.27 9.84 36.79
CA ALA A 26 9.27 8.40 36.56
C ALA A 26 8.01 7.89 35.84
N GLY A 27 6.85 8.52 36.12
CA GLY A 27 5.59 8.22 35.42
C GLY A 27 5.60 8.62 33.95
N GLY A 28 6.12 9.79 33.60
CA GLY A 28 6.24 10.20 32.19
C GLY A 28 7.21 9.32 31.41
N LEU A 29 8.29 8.87 32.06
CA LEU A 29 9.31 8.00 31.48
C LEU A 29 8.75 6.59 31.18
N LEU A 30 7.88 6.09 32.05
CA LEU A 30 7.19 4.81 31.87
C LEU A 30 6.19 4.89 30.70
N VAL A 31 5.45 5.99 30.57
CA VAL A 31 4.51 6.21 29.46
C VAL A 31 5.23 6.31 28.11
N THR A 32 6.34 7.04 28.03
CA THR A 32 7.11 7.16 26.77
C THR A 32 7.73 5.83 26.37
N GLN A 33 8.25 5.04 27.33
CA GLN A 33 8.75 3.69 27.06
C GLN A 33 7.65 2.75 26.56
N LEU A 34 6.45 2.83 27.13
CA LEU A 34 5.33 1.99 26.70
C LEU A 34 4.89 2.33 25.28
N LEU A 35 4.78 3.62 24.95
CA LEU A 35 4.48 4.09 23.60
C LEU A 35 5.57 3.70 22.60
N ALA A 36 6.85 3.80 22.98
CA ALA A 36 7.97 3.38 22.15
C ALA A 36 7.95 1.87 21.88
N ALA A 37 7.62 1.05 22.88
CA ALA A 37 7.48 -0.40 22.72
C ALA A 37 6.34 -0.78 21.77
N VAL A 38 5.18 -0.12 21.90
CA VAL A 38 4.05 -0.29 20.97
C VAL A 38 4.45 0.13 19.55
N ALA A 39 5.13 1.28 19.41
CA ALA A 39 5.60 1.76 18.11
C ALA A 39 6.63 0.82 17.47
N MET A 40 7.54 0.24 18.24
CA MET A 40 8.50 -0.77 17.76
C MET A 40 7.81 -2.06 17.29
N LEU A 41 6.74 -2.48 17.99
CA LEU A 41 6.02 -3.71 17.66
C LEU A 41 5.14 -3.54 16.40
N PHE A 42 4.36 -2.45 16.34
CA PHE A 42 3.37 -2.24 15.27
C PHE A 42 3.86 -1.37 14.12
N GLY A 43 4.86 -0.52 14.35
CA GLY A 43 5.42 0.39 13.33
C GLY A 43 5.88 -0.34 12.07
N PRO A 44 6.69 -1.41 12.15
CA PRO A 44 7.09 -2.19 10.98
C PRO A 44 5.91 -2.82 10.23
N ILE A 45 4.89 -3.29 10.95
CA ILE A 45 3.68 -3.90 10.35
C ILE A 45 2.91 -2.84 9.57
N LEU A 46 2.68 -1.67 10.17
CA LEU A 46 1.99 -0.55 9.52
C LEU A 46 2.78 -0.04 8.30
N ALA A 47 4.11 0.08 8.43
CA ALA A 47 4.98 0.48 7.32
C ALA A 47 4.91 -0.53 6.15
N MET A 48 4.99 -1.82 6.44
CA MET A 48 4.86 -2.87 5.43
C MET A 48 3.48 -2.90 4.77
N ALA A 49 2.41 -2.71 5.54
CA ALA A 49 1.05 -2.60 5.01
C ALA A 49 0.89 -1.38 4.08
N TYR A 50 1.46 -0.23 4.47
CA TYR A 50 1.47 0.98 3.63
C TYR A 50 2.27 0.79 2.34
N ILE A 51 3.48 0.24 2.43
CA ILE A 51 4.32 -0.04 1.25
C ILE A 51 3.61 -1.03 0.31
N SER A 52 3.02 -2.09 0.87
CA SER A 52 2.29 -3.11 0.11
C SER A 52 1.08 -2.53 -0.63
N THR A 53 0.30 -1.65 0.02
CA THR A 53 -0.85 -0.99 -0.63
C THR A 53 -0.41 -0.03 -1.73
N ALA A 54 0.66 0.74 -1.54
CA ALA A 54 1.22 1.63 -2.56
C ALA A 54 1.75 0.85 -3.79
N LEU A 55 2.48 -0.25 -3.56
CA LEU A 55 2.97 -1.13 -4.62
C LEU A 55 1.81 -1.80 -5.37
N THR A 56 0.80 -2.29 -4.64
CA THR A 56 -0.40 -2.89 -5.22
C THR A 56 -1.11 -1.90 -6.14
N ARG A 57 -1.30 -0.65 -5.69
CA ARG A 57 -1.93 0.40 -6.50
C ARG A 57 -1.15 0.67 -7.78
N ARG A 58 0.18 0.76 -7.71
CA ARG A 58 1.03 0.94 -8.90
C ARG A 58 0.95 -0.25 -9.86
N ALA A 59 0.98 -1.47 -9.34
CA ALA A 59 0.89 -2.69 -10.14
C ALA A 59 -0.45 -2.77 -10.87
N VAL A 60 -1.56 -2.55 -10.15
CA VAL A 60 -2.92 -2.56 -10.70
C VAL A 60 -3.11 -1.46 -11.76
N THR A 61 -2.57 -0.26 -11.53
CA THR A 61 -2.59 0.82 -12.54
C THR A 61 -1.81 0.41 -13.80
N LYS A 62 -0.63 -0.21 -13.66
CA LYS A 62 0.13 -0.72 -14.81
C LYS A 62 -0.62 -1.78 -15.58
N VAL A 63 -1.24 -2.75 -14.89
CA VAL A 63 -2.07 -3.78 -15.53
C VAL A 63 -3.23 -3.16 -16.30
N GLY A 64 -3.96 -2.21 -15.69
CA GLY A 64 -5.03 -1.50 -16.37
C GLY A 64 -4.57 -0.70 -17.58
N ALA A 65 -3.40 -0.06 -17.49
CA ALA A 65 -2.80 0.69 -18.61
C ALA A 65 -2.39 -0.23 -19.77
N MET A 66 -1.72 -1.35 -19.48
CA MET A 66 -1.32 -2.33 -20.50
C MET A 66 -2.54 -2.90 -21.20
N TRP A 67 -3.58 -3.27 -20.43
CA TRP A 67 -4.83 -3.77 -21.01
C TRP A 67 -5.51 -2.73 -21.91
N CYS A 68 -5.55 -1.46 -21.50
CA CYS A 68 -6.06 -0.38 -22.37
C CYS A 68 -5.23 -0.24 -23.65
N GLN A 69 -3.90 -0.33 -23.58
CA GLN A 69 -3.04 -0.26 -24.77
C GLN A 69 -3.29 -1.43 -25.74
N GLU A 70 -3.41 -2.65 -25.23
CA GLU A 70 -3.70 -3.84 -26.05
C GLU A 70 -5.05 -3.74 -26.77
N ASN A 71 -6.05 -3.12 -26.14
CA ASN A 71 -7.39 -2.97 -26.70
C ASN A 71 -7.61 -1.59 -27.37
N GLN A 72 -6.55 -0.79 -27.56
CA GLN A 72 -6.60 0.56 -28.15
C GLN A 72 -7.55 1.55 -27.44
N PHE A 73 -7.78 1.35 -26.15
CA PHE A 73 -8.59 2.25 -25.32
C PHE A 73 -7.73 3.32 -24.63
N SER A 74 -8.35 4.47 -24.37
CA SER A 74 -7.75 5.53 -23.56
C SER A 74 -8.06 5.31 -22.08
N LEU A 75 -7.03 5.08 -21.27
CA LEU A 75 -7.18 4.91 -19.82
C LEU A 75 -7.61 6.24 -19.16
N VAL A 76 -8.72 6.21 -18.41
CA VAL A 76 -9.17 7.36 -17.61
C VAL A 76 -8.68 7.23 -16.17
N ARG A 77 -9.02 6.12 -15.52
CA ARG A 77 -8.61 5.83 -14.14
C ARG A 77 -8.76 4.35 -13.81
N VAL A 78 -8.04 3.92 -12.78
CA VAL A 78 -8.21 2.59 -12.18
C VAL A 78 -8.75 2.74 -10.77
N GLU A 79 -9.87 2.07 -10.50
CA GLU A 79 -10.55 2.04 -9.21
C GLU A 79 -10.24 0.72 -8.51
N MET A 80 -9.78 0.80 -7.27
CA MET A 80 -9.43 -0.39 -6.49
C MET A 80 -10.51 -0.65 -5.45
N HIS A 81 -11.02 -1.88 -5.41
CA HIS A 81 -12.00 -2.34 -4.43
C HIS A 81 -11.44 -3.55 -3.66
N LYS A 82 -12.12 -3.95 -2.58
CA LYS A 82 -11.65 -5.01 -1.67
C LYS A 82 -11.26 -6.32 -2.37
N ASN A 83 -12.04 -6.73 -3.39
CA ASN A 83 -11.89 -8.04 -4.06
C ASN A 83 -11.69 -7.94 -5.59
N HIS A 84 -11.62 -6.74 -6.14
CA HIS A 84 -11.50 -6.51 -7.58
C HIS A 84 -10.94 -5.12 -7.84
N PHE A 85 -10.45 -4.89 -9.04
CA PHE A 85 -10.21 -3.54 -9.53
C PHE A 85 -11.01 -3.32 -10.82
N ALA A 86 -11.36 -2.07 -11.08
CA ALA A 86 -12.07 -1.67 -12.29
C ALA A 86 -11.24 -0.67 -13.07
N VAL A 87 -11.13 -0.90 -14.37
CA VAL A 87 -10.47 -0.01 -15.32
C VAL A 87 -11.56 0.78 -16.01
N VAL A 88 -11.56 2.09 -15.81
CA VAL A 88 -12.44 3.02 -16.53
C VAL A 88 -11.69 3.52 -17.74
N TYR A 89 -12.23 3.26 -18.92
CA TYR A 89 -11.60 3.57 -20.18
C TYR A 89 -12.56 4.37 -21.09
N LYS A 90 -11.98 5.02 -22.09
CA LYS A 90 -12.69 5.65 -23.20
C LYS A 90 -12.35 4.94 -24.48
N ASP A 91 -13.39 4.67 -25.26
CA ASP A 91 -13.32 4.22 -26.64
C ASP A 91 -13.98 5.30 -27.52
N GLY A 92 -13.17 6.19 -28.09
CA GLY A 92 -13.65 7.43 -28.69
C GLY A 92 -14.45 8.28 -27.68
N GLU A 93 -15.73 8.50 -27.96
CA GLU A 93 -16.65 9.24 -27.08
C GLU A 93 -17.31 8.37 -26.00
N ARG A 94 -17.28 7.04 -26.13
CA ARG A 94 -17.96 6.14 -25.20
C ARG A 94 -17.06 5.84 -24.01
N LYS A 95 -17.61 5.97 -22.80
CA LYS A 95 -16.96 5.52 -21.57
C LYS A 95 -17.39 4.08 -21.28
N GLY A 96 -16.42 3.20 -21.06
CA GLY A 96 -16.63 1.82 -20.68
C GLY A 96 -15.97 1.49 -19.34
N ARG A 97 -16.37 0.37 -18.74
CA ARG A 97 -15.79 -0.13 -17.50
C ARG A 97 -15.49 -1.62 -17.61
N ALA A 98 -14.22 -1.99 -17.43
CA ALA A 98 -13.82 -3.39 -17.33
C ALA A 98 -13.52 -3.74 -15.87
N LYS A 99 -14.12 -4.81 -15.37
CA LYS A 99 -13.93 -5.30 -14.00
C LYS A 99 -13.01 -6.51 -14.00
N PHE A 100 -11.92 -6.41 -13.25
CA PHE A 100 -10.93 -7.47 -13.09
C PHE A 100 -11.08 -8.09 -11.70
N ARG A 101 -11.58 -9.32 -11.64
CA ARG A 101 -11.60 -10.08 -10.39
C ARG A 101 -10.20 -10.58 -10.10
N VAL A 102 -9.70 -10.25 -8.92
CA VAL A 102 -8.36 -10.64 -8.49
C VAL A 102 -8.43 -11.47 -7.22
N LYS A 103 -7.56 -12.47 -7.14
CA LYS A 103 -7.29 -13.23 -5.92
C LYS A 103 -5.87 -12.93 -5.46
N PHE A 104 -5.75 -12.52 -4.20
CA PHE A 104 -4.46 -12.41 -3.54
C PHE A 104 -4.01 -13.81 -3.08
N VAL A 105 -2.81 -14.23 -3.47
CA VAL A 105 -2.20 -15.49 -3.05
C VAL A 105 -0.81 -15.19 -2.49
N LEU A 106 -0.70 -15.11 -1.16
CA LEU A 106 0.51 -14.89 -0.34
C LEU A 106 1.36 -13.65 -0.69
N THR A 107 1.82 -13.53 -1.93
CA THR A 107 2.67 -12.44 -2.44
C THR A 107 2.30 -11.97 -3.84
N THR A 108 1.39 -12.67 -4.54
CA THR A 108 1.00 -12.38 -5.92
C THR A 108 -0.49 -12.15 -6.07
N TRP A 109 -0.85 -11.18 -6.92
CA TRP A 109 -2.21 -10.94 -7.34
C TRP A 109 -2.47 -11.71 -8.64
N HIS A 110 -3.42 -12.65 -8.61
CA HIS A 110 -3.84 -13.40 -9.80
C HIS A 110 -5.14 -12.83 -10.32
N VAL A 111 -5.15 -12.38 -11.58
CA VAL A 111 -6.38 -12.03 -12.28
C VAL A 111 -7.10 -13.33 -12.62
N ARG A 112 -8.32 -13.50 -12.11
CA ARG A 112 -9.16 -14.69 -12.36
C ARG A 112 -10.00 -14.51 -13.61
N GLU A 113 -10.68 -13.38 -13.72
CA GLU A 113 -11.71 -13.13 -14.74
C GLU A 113 -11.75 -11.64 -15.07
N VAL A 114 -11.99 -11.33 -16.36
CA VAL A 114 -12.29 -9.99 -16.86
C VAL A 114 -13.76 -9.95 -17.25
N ILE A 115 -14.54 -9.07 -16.59
CA ILE A 115 -15.97 -8.90 -16.82
C ILE A 115 -16.17 -7.53 -17.47
N TRP A 116 -16.76 -7.52 -18.65
CA TRP A 116 -17.15 -6.30 -19.36
C TRP A 116 -18.49 -5.79 -18.78
N LEU A 117 -18.53 -4.51 -18.39
CA LEU A 117 -19.72 -3.85 -17.84
C LEU A 117 -20.12 -2.65 -18.71
#